data_AF-A0A938GG48-F1
#
_entry.id   AF-A0A938GG48-F1
#
_cell.length_a   1.000
_cell.length_b   1.000
_cell.length_c   1.000
_cell.angle_alpha   90.00
_cell.angle_beta   90.00
_cell.angle_gamma   90.00
#
_symmetry.space_group_name_H-M   'P 1'
#
loop_
_entity.id
_entity.type
_entity.pdbx_description
1 polymer ?
#
loop_
_entity_poly.entity_id
_entity_poly.type
_entity_poly.pdbx_seq_one_letter_code
_entity_poly.pdbx_strand_id
1 'polypeptide(L)'
;MVQKDYQFMPGTLAVQKGSKIVFPNQDDDYHHVFSYSKTKEFDVGRYRKGESTPSVVFDKAGVVRVGCEIHEHMRAYIVVLDTPHFKTTEPSGKYRLELKNIPDGKYTLKAWVNEKTTWEQPVELKEGATLQVDFPRK
;
A
#
# COMPACT_ATOMS: atom_id res chain seq x y z
N MET A 1 -8.26 3.93 -4.00
CA MET A 1 -8.28 4.21 -2.55
C MET A 1 -9.43 5.15 -2.31
N VAL A 2 -10.53 4.65 -1.76
CA VAL A 2 -11.77 5.43 -1.61
C VAL A 2 -11.68 6.33 -0.38
N GLN A 3 -12.32 7.50 -0.43
CA GLN A 3 -12.60 8.35 0.74
C GLN A 3 -14.01 8.01 1.22
N LYS A 4 -14.13 7.52 2.45
CA LYS A 4 -15.41 7.15 3.06
C LYS A 4 -15.27 7.22 4.58
N ASP A 5 -16.31 7.68 5.25
CA ASP A 5 -16.38 7.81 6.71
C ASP A 5 -15.22 8.65 7.26
N TYR A 6 -14.82 9.69 6.52
CA TYR A 6 -13.63 10.51 6.82
C TYR A 6 -12.35 9.67 6.96
N GLN A 7 -12.19 8.65 6.11
CA GLN A 7 -11.01 7.79 6.03
C GLN A 7 -10.63 7.50 4.58
N PHE A 8 -9.34 7.24 4.35
CA PHE A 8 -8.88 6.60 3.12
C PHE A 8 -8.93 5.08 3.30
N MET A 9 -9.65 4.37 2.43
CA MET A 9 -9.82 2.93 2.51
C MET A 9 -9.22 2.18 1.29
N PRO A 10 -8.45 1.11 1.53
CA PRO A 10 -7.88 0.73 2.83
C PRO A 10 -6.85 1.76 3.32
N GLY A 11 -6.58 1.81 4.63
CA GLY A 11 -5.59 2.72 5.21
C GLY A 11 -4.14 2.39 4.82
N THR A 12 -3.88 1.17 4.33
CA THR A 12 -2.64 0.78 3.67
C THR A 12 -2.97 -0.01 2.42
N LEU A 13 -2.35 0.37 1.30
CA LEU A 13 -2.55 -0.26 0.01
C LEU A 13 -1.20 -0.63 -0.61
N ALA A 14 -0.93 -1.93 -0.76
CA ALA A 14 0.22 -2.41 -1.51
C ALA A 14 -0.10 -2.49 -3.01
N VAL A 15 0.76 -1.94 -3.87
CA VAL A 15 0.62 -1.98 -5.33
C VAL A 15 1.97 -2.23 -5.99
N GLN A 16 1.95 -2.77 -7.21
CA GLN A 16 3.15 -2.85 -8.03
C GLN A 16 3.44 -1.49 -8.68
N LYS A 17 4.72 -1.16 -8.89
CA LYS A 17 5.15 -0.04 -9.72
C LYS A 17 4.42 -0.04 -11.08
N GLY A 18 3.99 1.14 -11.51
CA GLY A 18 3.17 1.37 -12.71
C GLY A 18 1.67 1.35 -12.44
N SER A 19 1.23 1.00 -11.23
CA SER A 19 -0.21 0.97 -10.89
C SER A 19 -0.82 2.37 -10.93
N LYS A 20 -2.02 2.47 -11.52
CA LYS A 20 -2.88 3.66 -11.48
C LYS A 20 -3.90 3.51 -10.36
N ILE A 21 -3.91 4.44 -9.41
CA ILE A 21 -4.86 4.46 -8.30
C ILE A 21 -5.86 5.60 -8.53
N VAL A 22 -7.15 5.28 -8.41
CA VAL A 22 -8.24 6.26 -8.38
C VAL A 22 -8.62 6.58 -6.94
N PHE A 23 -9.05 7.83 -6.70
CA PHE A 23 -9.45 8.31 -5.38
C PHE A 23 -10.92 8.76 -5.35
N PRO A 24 -11.90 7.84 -5.43
CA PRO A 24 -13.31 8.23 -5.38
C PRO A 24 -13.66 8.82 -4.01
N ASN A 25 -14.53 9.83 -4.00
CA ASN A 25 -15.14 10.36 -2.78
C ASN A 25 -16.56 9.79 -2.61
N GLN A 26 -16.82 9.12 -1.48
CA GLN A 26 -18.13 8.58 -1.11
C GLN A 26 -18.81 9.33 0.04
N ASP A 27 -18.12 10.28 0.67
CA ASP A 27 -18.66 11.17 1.67
C ASP A 27 -19.33 12.38 1.00
N ASP A 28 -20.34 12.95 1.64
CA ASP A 28 -21.06 14.11 1.08
C ASP A 28 -20.24 15.42 1.21
N ASP A 29 -19.22 15.42 2.07
CA ASP A 29 -18.28 16.51 2.27
C ASP A 29 -17.17 16.56 1.21
N TYR A 30 -16.55 17.74 1.11
CA TYR A 30 -15.33 17.90 0.32
C TYR A 30 -14.16 17.20 0.99
N HIS A 31 -13.42 16.45 0.18
CA HIS A 31 -12.10 15.98 0.55
C HIS A 31 -11.06 16.48 -0.44
N HIS A 32 -9.80 16.23 -0.08
CA HIS A 32 -8.61 16.58 -0.81
C HIS A 32 -7.64 15.42 -0.70
N VAL A 33 -6.87 15.18 -1.75
CA VAL A 33 -5.87 14.10 -1.75
C VAL A 33 -4.55 14.66 -2.23
N PHE A 34 -3.54 14.54 -1.38
CA PHE A 34 -2.18 14.97 -1.69
C PHE A 34 -1.13 14.05 -1.06
N SER A 35 0.11 14.19 -1.53
CA SER A 35 1.31 13.60 -0.94
C SER A 35 2.52 14.49 -1.21
N TYR A 36 3.40 14.61 -0.21
CA TYR A 36 4.75 15.20 -0.34
C TYR A 36 5.85 14.15 -0.18
N SER A 37 5.52 12.87 -0.36
CA SER A 37 6.48 11.79 -0.21
C SER A 37 7.46 11.79 -1.39
N LYS A 38 8.77 11.68 -1.14
CA LYS A 38 9.82 11.60 -2.20
C LYS A 38 9.61 10.48 -3.23
N THR A 39 8.80 9.47 -2.89
CA THR A 39 8.42 8.40 -3.82
C THR A 39 7.40 8.89 -4.85
N LYS A 40 6.45 9.74 -4.45
CA LYS A 40 5.47 10.37 -5.33
C LYS A 40 4.89 11.63 -4.67
N GLU A 41 5.21 12.78 -5.24
CA GLU A 41 4.56 14.05 -4.92
C GLU A 41 3.37 14.26 -5.85
N PHE A 42 2.23 14.64 -5.29
CA PHE A 42 1.03 14.98 -6.06
C PHE A 42 0.03 15.78 -5.21
N ASP A 43 -0.82 16.53 -5.88
CA ASP A 43 -1.99 17.20 -5.33
C ASP A 43 -3.08 17.15 -6.39
N VAL A 44 -4.24 16.55 -6.08
CA VAL A 44 -5.36 16.42 -7.02
C VAL A 44 -6.53 17.35 -6.70
N GLY A 45 -6.33 18.30 -5.79
CA GLY A 45 -7.33 19.30 -5.43
C GLY A 45 -8.52 18.75 -4.65
N ARG A 46 -9.44 19.67 -4.35
CA ARG A 46 -10.64 19.39 -3.56
C ARG A 46 -11.79 18.94 -4.44
N TYR A 47 -12.52 17.93 -4.02
CA TYR A 47 -13.71 17.45 -4.73
C TYR A 47 -14.68 16.74 -3.77
N ARG A 48 -15.95 16.80 -4.11
CA ARG A 48 -17.03 16.09 -3.40
C ARG A 48 -17.52 14.88 -4.20
N LYS A 49 -18.36 14.08 -3.58
CA LYS A 49 -19.05 12.96 -4.23
C LYS A 49 -19.82 13.41 -5.47
N GLY A 50 -19.72 12.61 -6.54
CA GLY A 50 -20.34 12.87 -7.84
C GLY A 50 -19.51 13.74 -8.78
N GLU A 51 -18.42 14.35 -8.32
CA GLU A 51 -17.47 15.07 -9.18
C GLU A 51 -16.45 14.12 -9.83
N SER A 52 -15.66 14.65 -10.77
CA SER A 52 -14.63 13.88 -11.47
C SER A 52 -13.66 13.25 -10.48
N THR A 53 -13.47 11.94 -10.59
CA THR A 53 -12.59 11.18 -9.71
C THR A 53 -11.16 11.21 -10.23
N PRO A 54 -10.20 11.83 -9.52
CA PRO A 54 -8.82 11.89 -9.98
C PRO A 54 -8.14 10.54 -9.89
N SER A 55 -7.06 10.40 -10.67
CA SER A 55 -6.19 9.21 -10.63
C SER A 55 -4.72 9.60 -10.70
N VAL A 56 -3.86 8.82 -10.04
CA VAL A 56 -2.41 9.02 -10.02
C VAL A 56 -1.72 7.70 -10.36
N VAL A 57 -0.68 7.76 -11.19
CA VAL A 57 0.18 6.61 -11.53
C VAL A 57 1.38 6.57 -10.61
N PHE A 58 1.70 5.40 -10.04
CA PHE A 58 2.77 5.20 -9.07
C PHE A 58 3.93 4.43 -9.69
N ASP A 59 4.89 5.16 -10.22
CA ASP A 59 5.96 4.73 -11.13
C ASP A 59 7.33 4.57 -10.46
N LYS A 60 7.42 4.77 -9.14
CA LYS A 60 8.63 4.59 -8.34
C LYS A 60 8.33 3.77 -7.10
N ALA A 61 9.15 2.76 -6.82
CA ALA A 61 9.01 1.96 -5.61
C ALA A 61 9.34 2.77 -4.35
N GLY A 62 8.65 2.43 -3.26
CA GLY A 62 8.75 3.09 -1.97
C GLY A 62 7.38 3.34 -1.34
N VAL A 63 7.39 4.04 -0.20
CA VAL A 63 6.17 4.33 0.55
C VAL A 63 5.70 5.75 0.23
N VAL A 64 4.41 5.88 -0.06
CA VAL A 64 3.74 7.16 -0.28
C VAL A 64 2.71 7.37 0.83
N ARG A 65 2.93 8.38 1.67
CA ARG A 65 1.92 8.86 2.62
C ARG A 65 0.93 9.76 1.90
N VAL A 66 -0.35 9.42 1.98
CA VAL A 66 -1.47 10.17 1.42
C VAL A 66 -2.18 10.92 2.55
N GLY A 67 -2.57 12.16 2.31
CA GLY A 67 -3.27 13.00 3.28
C GLY A 67 -4.46 13.76 2.67
N CYS A 68 -5.31 14.28 3.56
CA CYS A 68 -6.34 15.27 3.25
C CYS A 68 -6.04 16.57 4.00
N GLU A 69 -6.08 17.71 3.30
CA GLU A 69 -5.79 19.01 3.91
C GLU A 69 -6.93 19.48 4.83
N ILE A 70 -8.17 19.13 4.48
CA ILE A 70 -9.37 19.55 5.22
C ILE A 70 -9.50 18.79 6.55
N HIS A 71 -9.12 17.50 6.54
CA HIS A 71 -9.31 16.59 7.66
C HIS A 71 -7.95 16.02 8.09
N GLU A 72 -7.29 16.65 9.06
CA GLU A 72 -5.91 16.31 9.43
C GLU A 72 -5.68 14.84 9.82
N HIS A 73 -6.74 14.15 10.26
CA HIS A 73 -6.71 12.74 10.66
C HIS A 73 -6.79 11.77 9.47
N MET A 74 -7.31 12.19 8.31
CA MET A 74 -7.39 11.37 7.11
C MET A 74 -6.00 11.14 6.54
N ARG A 75 -5.47 9.93 6.76
CA ARG A 75 -4.14 9.51 6.32
C ARG A 75 -4.16 8.07 5.86
N ALA A 76 -3.38 7.76 4.84
CA ALA A 76 -3.14 6.39 4.41
C ALA A 76 -1.73 6.23 3.83
N TYR A 77 -1.36 4.97 3.58
CA TYR A 77 -0.10 4.61 2.96
C TYR A 77 -0.32 3.81 1.69
N ILE A 78 0.44 4.14 0.65
CA ILE A 78 0.57 3.32 -0.55
C ILE A 78 1.99 2.77 -0.56
N VAL A 79 2.12 1.44 -0.50
CA VAL A 79 3.41 0.75 -0.57
C VAL A 79 3.61 0.29 -2.01
N VAL A 80 4.44 1.03 -2.74
CA VAL A 80 4.75 0.75 -4.15
C VAL A 80 5.93 -0.21 -4.22
N LEU A 81 5.71 -1.38 -4.82
CA LEU A 81 6.66 -2.49 -4.84
C LEU A 81 7.21 -2.72 -6.26
N ASP A 82 8.51 -3.00 -6.35
CA ASP A 82 9.19 -3.38 -7.60
C ASP A 82 9.03 -4.86 -7.96
N THR A 83 8.18 -5.58 -7.22
CA THR A 83 7.91 -7.01 -7.38
C THR A 83 6.40 -7.26 -7.46
N PRO A 84 5.94 -8.23 -8.26
CA PRO A 84 4.55 -8.69 -8.21
C PRO A 84 4.27 -9.61 -7.01
N HIS A 85 5.31 -10.02 -6.27
CA HIS A 85 5.20 -10.99 -5.19
C HIS A 85 4.96 -10.31 -3.83
N PHE A 86 3.70 -10.00 -3.55
CA PHE A 86 3.31 -9.44 -2.26
C PHE A 86 1.89 -9.81 -1.86
N LYS A 87 1.62 -9.70 -0.55
CA LYS A 87 0.31 -9.93 0.03
C LYS A 87 0.10 -8.99 1.20
N THR A 88 -1.07 -8.35 1.26
CA THR A 88 -1.53 -7.67 2.47
C THR A 88 -2.05 -8.73 3.44
N THR A 89 -1.64 -8.66 4.70
CA THR A 89 -2.10 -9.58 5.74
C THR A 89 -3.61 -9.42 5.97
N GLU A 90 -4.22 -10.49 6.47
CA GLU A 90 -5.53 -10.41 7.11
C GLU A 90 -5.45 -9.59 8.40
N PRO A 91 -6.58 -9.07 8.91
CA PRO A 91 -6.60 -8.37 10.20
C PRO A 91 -6.03 -9.19 11.37
N SER A 92 -6.08 -10.54 11.30
CA SER A 92 -5.47 -11.43 12.29
C SER A 92 -3.94 -11.55 12.16
N GLY A 93 -3.33 -10.88 11.18
CA GLY A 93 -1.91 -10.97 10.85
C GLY A 93 -1.53 -12.16 9.97
N LYS A 94 -2.49 -13.02 9.61
CA LYS A 94 -2.24 -14.20 8.75
C LYS A 94 -2.05 -13.77 7.30
N TYR A 95 -1.26 -14.52 6.55
CA TYR A 95 -1.10 -14.34 5.11
C TYR A 95 -0.79 -15.67 4.43
N ARG A 96 -1.09 -15.72 3.13
CA ARG A 96 -0.60 -16.73 2.20
C ARG A 96 -0.05 -16.01 0.98
N LEU A 97 1.25 -16.15 0.76
CA LEU A 97 1.94 -15.55 -0.38
C LEU A 97 2.23 -16.66 -1.39
N GLU A 98 1.52 -16.63 -2.51
CA GLU A 98 1.76 -17.55 -3.62
C GLU A 98 2.82 -16.96 -4.54
N LEU A 99 3.96 -17.65 -4.62
CA LEU A 99 5.08 -17.26 -5.46
C LEU A 99 5.07 -18.13 -6.71
N LYS A 100 4.95 -17.50 -7.88
CA LYS A 100 4.97 -18.17 -9.18
C LYS A 100 6.19 -17.70 -9.95
N ASN A 101 6.85 -18.62 -10.66
CA ASN A 101 8.01 -18.31 -11.51
C ASN A 101 9.15 -17.61 -10.75
N ILE A 102 9.37 -17.99 -9.48
CA ILE A 102 10.51 -17.54 -8.70
C ILE A 102 11.58 -18.64 -8.72
N PRO A 103 12.83 -18.35 -9.11
CA PRO A 103 13.90 -19.34 -9.05
C PRO A 103 14.15 -19.84 -7.62
N ASP A 104 14.69 -21.04 -7.52
CA ASP A 104 15.27 -21.54 -6.27
C ASP A 104 16.38 -20.60 -5.81
N GLY A 105 16.43 -20.31 -4.51
CA GLY A 105 17.47 -19.44 -3.99
C GLY A 105 17.16 -18.82 -2.63
N LYS A 106 18.09 -17.97 -2.19
CA LYS A 106 17.97 -17.22 -0.94
C LYS A 106 17.36 -15.86 -1.21
N TYR A 107 16.32 -15.54 -0.46
CA TYR A 107 15.57 -14.29 -0.54
C TYR A 107 15.41 -13.68 0.85
N THR A 108 15.01 -12.41 0.89
CA THR A 108 14.59 -11.75 2.13
C THR A 108 13.10 -11.51 2.06
N LEU A 109 12.33 -12.16 2.94
CA LEU A 109 10.92 -11.85 3.14
C LEU A 109 10.81 -10.58 3.98
N LYS A 110 10.09 -9.58 3.48
CA LYS A 110 9.87 -8.30 4.18
C LYS A 110 8.40 -8.14 4.55
N ALA A 111 8.14 -7.76 5.80
CA ALA A 111 6.82 -7.34 6.27
C ALA A 111 6.87 -5.86 6.64
N TRP A 112 6.28 -5.01 5.79
CA TRP A 112 6.09 -3.60 6.11
C TRP A 112 4.97 -3.45 7.13
N VAL A 113 5.25 -2.78 8.25
CA VAL A 113 4.27 -2.57 9.33
C VAL A 113 3.83 -1.11 9.39
N ASN A 114 4.79 -0.19 9.32
CA ASN A 114 4.58 1.26 9.26
C ASN A 114 5.86 1.97 8.78
N GLU A 115 5.84 3.31 8.70
CA GLU A 115 6.98 4.13 8.25
C GLU A 115 8.29 3.89 9.02
N LYS A 116 8.22 3.44 10.27
CA LYS A 116 9.38 3.21 11.14
C LYS A 116 9.76 1.73 11.23
N THR A 117 8.96 0.82 10.69
CA THR A 117 9.10 -0.62 10.95
C THR A 117 8.84 -1.43 9.70
N THR A 118 9.89 -2.08 9.24
CA THR A 118 9.85 -3.20 8.31
C THR A 118 10.59 -4.36 8.97
N TRP A 119 9.92 -5.49 9.11
CA TRP A 119 10.56 -6.72 9.55
C TRP A 119 11.16 -7.46 8.36
N GLU A 120 12.29 -8.11 8.57
CA GLU A 120 13.01 -8.85 7.52
C GLU A 120 13.39 -10.23 8.04
N GLN A 121 13.17 -11.25 7.21
CA GLN A 121 13.53 -12.63 7.52
C GLN A 121 14.17 -13.29 6.27
N PRO A 122 15.39 -13.84 6.38
CA PRO A 122 15.96 -14.66 5.32
C PRO A 122 15.12 -15.93 5.10
N VAL A 123 14.88 -16.28 3.84
CA VAL A 123 14.18 -17.50 3.43
C VAL A 123 14.92 -18.16 2.27
N GLU A 124 14.88 -19.49 2.22
CA GLU A 124 15.39 -20.26 1.07
C GLU A 124 14.19 -20.88 0.35
N LEU A 125 13.90 -20.40 -0.86
CA LEU A 125 12.81 -20.88 -1.67
C LEU A 125 13.28 -22.06 -2.52
N LYS A 126 12.41 -23.07 -2.60
CA LYS A 126 12.54 -24.22 -3.51
C LYS A 126 11.22 -24.43 -4.22
N GLU A 127 11.26 -24.73 -5.50
CA GLU A 127 10.07 -24.97 -6.31
C GLU A 127 9.17 -26.03 -5.67
N GLY A 128 7.87 -25.75 -5.60
CA GLY A 128 6.87 -26.63 -5.00
C GLY A 128 6.87 -26.70 -3.46
N ALA A 129 7.84 -26.09 -2.78
CA ALA A 129 7.87 -26.08 -1.32
C ALA A 129 6.92 -25.05 -0.70
N THR A 130 6.38 -25.36 0.48
CA THR A 130 5.68 -24.41 1.34
C THR A 130 6.53 -24.13 2.56
N LEU A 131 6.78 -22.85 2.84
CA LEU A 131 7.47 -22.40 4.05
C LEU A 131 6.47 -21.78 5.03
N GLN A 132 6.64 -22.06 6.31
CA GLN A 132 6.01 -21.31 7.39
C GLN A 132 7.02 -20.34 7.97
N VAL A 133 6.67 -19.06 8.00
CA VAL A 133 7.52 -17.99 8.50
C VAL A 133 6.67 -17.09 9.36
N ASP A 134 7.03 -16.95 10.62
CA ASP A 134 6.45 -15.98 11.54
C ASP A 134 7.43 -14.83 11.76
N PHE A 135 6.91 -13.60 11.77
CA PHE A 135 7.70 -12.45 12.18
C PHE A 135 7.55 -12.25 13.70
N PRO A 136 8.65 -12.00 14.44
CA PRO A 136 8.58 -11.83 15.88
C PRO A 136 7.73 -10.61 16.23
N ARG A 137 6.74 -10.79 17.11
CA ARG A 137 6.09 -9.67 17.79
C ARG A 137 7.13 -9.01 18.69
N LYS A 138 7.36 -7.72 18.51
CA LYS A 138 8.01 -6.89 19.54
C LYS A 138 6.96 -6.36 20.50
#